data_AF-A0A6N6SFP8-F1
#
_entry.id   AF-A0A6N6SFP8-F1
#
_cell.length_a   1.000
_cell.length_b   1.000
_cell.length_c   1.000
_cell.angle_alpha   90.00
_cell.angle_beta   90.00
_cell.angle_gamma   90.00
#
_symmetry.space_group_name_H-M   'P 1'
#
loop_
_entity.id
_entity.type
_entity.pdbx_description
1 polymer ?
#
loop_
_entity_poly.entity_id
_entity_poly.type
_entity_poly.pdbx_seq_one_letter_code
_entity_poly.pdbx_strand_id
1 'polypeptide(L)'
;MAGTSCVKCPLRNRSLFTPFTDEELEFMQSFKTGEMTVEPGTTLLLEGSNSPQLLTVLNGMGVRYTAMQNGRRQVINFLFPGDFIGLQAGIFGEMKHSVEATTAMTLCVFRRDDLWRLFRQNPARGYDLTWIAAVEEHFLGETISSLGQRDAIQRIAWAFVRIFERLKASGMATAGRVPLPFRQQDLADALGLSLVHTNKTLKVLRLTGLARWSDGELEIGRMAELAEIAMIELEKPQQRPLM
;
A
#
# COMPACT_ATOMS: atom_id res chain seq x y z
N MET A 1 25.84 0.63 5.16
CA MET A 1 25.42 2.05 5.28
C MET A 1 24.53 2.15 6.51
N ALA A 2 24.73 3.14 7.37
CA ALA A 2 23.88 3.34 8.54
C ALA A 2 22.49 3.79 8.05
N GLY A 3 21.46 2.97 8.27
CA GLY A 3 20.10 3.31 7.90
C GLY A 3 19.51 4.43 8.74
N THR A 4 18.37 4.99 8.33
CA THR A 4 17.61 5.99 9.07
C THR A 4 17.23 5.46 10.46
N SER A 5 17.63 6.15 11.52
CA SER A 5 17.18 5.83 12.87
C SER A 5 15.66 6.00 12.99
N CYS A 6 15.00 5.14 13.76
CA CYS A 6 13.56 5.24 14.04
C CYS A 6 13.19 6.58 14.68
N VAL A 7 14.11 7.18 15.45
CA VAL A 7 13.96 8.52 16.05
C VAL A 7 13.85 9.62 14.98
N LYS A 8 14.58 9.46 13.86
CA LYS A 8 14.61 10.41 12.75
C LYS A 8 13.75 9.95 11.56
N CYS A 9 12.83 9.01 11.79
CA CYS A 9 12.00 8.47 10.72
C CYS A 9 11.07 9.56 10.14
N PRO A 10 11.17 9.89 8.84
CA PRO A 10 10.35 10.93 8.22
C PRO A 10 8.85 10.60 8.21
N LEU A 11 8.49 9.31 8.27
CA LEU A 11 7.09 8.89 8.28
C LEU A 11 6.40 9.26 9.60
N ARG A 12 7.09 9.19 10.74
CA ARG A 12 6.52 9.54 12.05
C ARG A 12 6.00 10.98 12.14
N ASN A 13 6.59 11.89 11.36
CA ASN A 13 6.20 13.29 11.36
C ASN A 13 4.95 13.56 10.50
N ARG A 14 4.39 12.54 9.84
CA ARG A 14 3.16 12.67 9.03
C ARG A 14 1.95 12.46 9.94
N SER A 15 0.96 13.34 9.80
CA SER A 15 -0.28 13.33 10.61
C SER A 15 -1.10 12.04 10.52
N LEU A 16 -0.88 11.22 9.48
CA LEU A 16 -1.54 9.92 9.30
C LEU A 16 -1.11 8.90 10.36
N PHE A 17 0.11 8.97 10.88
CA PHE A 17 0.60 7.93 11.78
C PHE A 17 0.39 8.31 13.24
N THR A 18 -0.04 7.34 14.04
CA THR A 18 -0.15 7.50 15.49
C THR A 18 1.23 7.81 16.08
N PRO A 19 1.36 8.83 16.95
CA PRO A 19 2.61 9.12 17.63
C PRO A 19 3.07 7.93 18.47
N PHE A 20 4.37 7.70 18.50
CA PHE A 20 4.98 6.69 19.35
C PHE A 20 5.24 7.28 20.73
N THR A 21 5.08 6.46 21.77
CA THR A 21 5.71 6.73 23.07
C THR A 21 7.23 6.55 22.98
N ASP A 22 7.95 7.05 23.98
CA ASP A 22 9.41 6.89 24.04
C ASP A 22 9.80 5.41 24.16
N GLU A 23 9.05 4.62 24.94
CA GLU A 23 9.26 3.17 25.08
C GLU A 23 9.04 2.42 23.76
N GLU A 24 7.98 2.76 23.02
CA GLU A 24 7.74 2.18 21.70
C GLU A 24 8.84 2.55 20.71
N LEU A 25 9.34 3.78 20.77
CA LEU A 25 10.41 4.23 19.88
C LEU A 25 11.73 3.51 20.16
N GLU A 26 12.10 3.37 21.43
CA GLU A 26 13.28 2.60 21.84
C GLU A 26 13.15 1.14 21.41
N PHE A 27 11.97 0.53 21.65
CA PHE A 27 11.69 -0.82 21.20
C PHE A 27 11.86 -0.95 19.69
N MET A 28 11.21 -0.09 18.90
CA MET A 28 11.29 -0.15 17.44
C MET A 28 12.70 0.12 16.90
N GLN A 29 13.48 0.98 17.55
CA GLN A 29 14.88 1.20 17.21
C GLN A 29 15.73 -0.06 17.43
N SER A 30 15.43 -0.84 18.47
CA SER A 30 16.09 -2.13 18.74
C SER A 30 15.57 -3.29 17.87
N PHE A 31 14.30 -3.21 17.46
CA PHE A 31 13.63 -4.21 16.64
C PHE A 31 14.05 -4.11 15.16
N LYS A 32 14.29 -2.88 14.67
CA LYS A 32 14.81 -2.62 13.33
C LYS A 32 16.25 -3.12 13.21
N THR A 33 16.50 -4.04 12.28
CA THR A 33 17.83 -4.61 12.07
C THR A 33 18.62 -3.91 10.97
N GLY A 34 17.95 -3.13 10.12
CA GLY A 34 18.63 -2.33 9.11
C GLY A 34 17.68 -1.68 8.11
N GLU A 35 18.26 -1.30 6.97
CA GLU A 35 17.54 -0.84 5.80
C GLU A 35 18.06 -1.55 4.55
N MET A 36 17.17 -1.73 3.58
CA MET A 36 17.55 -2.17 2.24
C MET A 36 17.01 -1.18 1.21
N THR A 37 17.78 -0.99 0.15
CA THR A 37 17.39 -0.22 -1.03
C THR A 37 17.29 -1.16 -2.22
N VAL A 38 16.23 -1.01 -3.02
CA VAL A 38 16.04 -1.79 -4.24
C VAL A 38 15.65 -0.93 -5.41
N GLU A 39 16.00 -1.39 -6.60
CA GLU A 39 15.64 -0.75 -7.86
C GLU A 39 14.22 -1.15 -8.32
N PRO A 40 13.57 -0.33 -9.17
CA PRO A 40 12.31 -0.71 -9.81
C PRO A 40 12.38 -2.09 -10.48
N GLY A 41 11.32 -2.89 -10.36
CA GLY A 41 11.23 -4.25 -10.89
C GLY A 41 11.84 -5.32 -9.98
N THR A 42 12.42 -4.97 -8.84
CA THR A 42 12.95 -5.94 -7.89
C THR A 42 11.82 -6.65 -7.14
N THR A 43 11.79 -7.98 -7.19
CA THR A 43 10.92 -8.80 -6.34
C THR A 43 11.45 -8.79 -4.91
N LEU A 44 10.66 -8.22 -3.99
CA LEU A 44 10.98 -8.11 -2.56
C LEU A 44 10.64 -9.38 -1.78
N LEU A 45 9.48 -9.96 -2.08
CA LEU A 45 8.99 -11.19 -1.48
C LEU A 45 8.36 -12.02 -2.59
N LEU A 46 8.63 -13.33 -2.61
CA LEU A 46 8.09 -14.24 -3.62
C LEU A 46 7.05 -15.16 -3.00
N GLU A 47 5.95 -15.39 -3.69
CA GLU A 47 4.95 -16.39 -3.30
C GLU A 47 5.58 -17.79 -3.13
N GLY A 48 5.21 -18.50 -2.07
CA GLY A 48 5.80 -19.78 -1.68
C GLY A 48 7.19 -19.67 -1.02
N SER A 49 7.78 -18.48 -0.96
CA SER A 49 9.07 -18.31 -0.28
C SER A 49 8.92 -18.20 1.24
N ASN A 50 9.88 -18.79 1.95
CA ASN A 50 10.05 -18.69 3.38
C ASN A 50 10.94 -17.48 3.73
N SER A 51 10.45 -16.26 3.46
CA SER A 51 11.26 -15.04 3.66
C SER A 51 11.56 -14.80 5.14
N PRO A 52 12.84 -14.58 5.53
CA PRO A 52 13.23 -14.35 6.92
C PRO A 52 13.00 -12.90 7.38
N GLN A 53 12.53 -12.01 6.50
CA GLN A 53 12.44 -10.58 6.74
C GLN A 53 10.99 -10.09 6.77
N LEU A 54 10.74 -9.14 7.68
CA LEU A 54 9.57 -8.27 7.67
C LEU A 54 10.04 -6.88 7.23
N LEU A 55 9.19 -6.16 6.52
CA LEU A 55 9.57 -4.92 5.84
C LEU A 55 8.55 -3.82 6.09
N THR A 56 9.01 -2.60 6.38
CA THR A 56 8.17 -1.39 6.25
C THR A 56 8.67 -0.55 5.10
N VAL A 57 7.78 -0.09 4.23
CA VAL A 57 8.12 0.85 3.16
C VAL A 57 8.49 2.20 3.77
N LEU A 58 9.77 2.56 3.75
CA LEU A 58 10.22 3.88 4.19
C LEU A 58 10.02 4.93 3.09
N ASN A 59 10.38 4.56 1.85
CA ASN A 59 10.24 5.39 0.67
C ASN A 59 10.01 4.53 -0.58
N GLY A 60 9.36 5.11 -1.59
CA GLY A 60 9.00 4.42 -2.82
C GLY A 60 7.65 3.72 -2.76
N MET A 61 7.32 3.01 -3.84
CA MET A 61 6.05 2.33 -4.04
C MET A 61 6.26 0.97 -4.70
N GLY A 62 5.28 0.09 -4.50
CA GLY A 62 5.31 -1.27 -5.04
C GLY A 62 3.92 -1.85 -5.22
N VAL A 63 3.87 -3.09 -5.71
CA VAL A 63 2.63 -3.85 -5.85
C VAL A 63 2.73 -5.16 -5.10
N ARG A 64 1.61 -5.53 -4.46
CA ARG A 64 1.37 -6.88 -3.92
C ARG A 64 0.52 -7.64 -4.93
N TYR A 65 0.93 -8.82 -5.35
CA TYR A 65 0.19 -9.60 -6.35
C TYR A 65 0.31 -11.11 -6.15
N THR A 66 -0.64 -11.86 -6.69
CA THR A 66 -0.57 -13.33 -6.84
C THR A 66 -0.42 -13.67 -8.31
N ALA A 67 0.45 -14.63 -8.61
CA ALA A 67 0.64 -15.12 -9.96
C ALA A 67 -0.34 -16.27 -10.26
N MET A 68 -0.85 -16.32 -11.48
CA MET A 68 -1.74 -17.38 -11.95
C MET A 68 -0.97 -18.36 -12.83
N GLN A 69 -1.39 -19.62 -12.87
CA GLN A 69 -0.72 -20.66 -13.67
C GLN A 69 -0.68 -20.34 -15.19
N ASN A 70 -1.60 -19.51 -15.67
CA ASN A 70 -1.65 -19.06 -17.07
C ASN A 70 -0.77 -17.83 -17.36
N GLY A 71 0.12 -17.45 -16.44
CA GLY A 71 1.04 -16.31 -16.58
C GLY A 71 0.39 -14.95 -16.33
N ARG A 72 -0.92 -14.89 -16.08
CA ARG A 72 -1.57 -13.67 -15.59
C ARG A 72 -1.19 -13.42 -14.14
N ARG A 73 -1.40 -12.21 -13.67
CA ARG A 73 -1.35 -11.88 -12.25
C ARG A 73 -2.58 -11.11 -11.81
N GLN A 74 -2.89 -11.17 -10.53
CA GLN A 74 -3.89 -10.35 -9.88
C GLN A 74 -3.15 -9.42 -8.91
N VAL A 75 -3.22 -8.11 -9.15
CA VAL A 75 -2.73 -7.14 -8.16
C VAL A 75 -3.75 -7.09 -7.02
N ILE A 76 -3.26 -7.33 -5.81
CA ILE A 76 -4.07 -7.39 -4.58
C ILE A 76 -4.10 -6.01 -3.92
N ASN A 77 -2.96 -5.33 -3.86
CA ASN A 77 -2.87 -4.00 -3.27
C ASN A 77 -1.68 -3.21 -3.84
N PHE A 78 -1.80 -1.89 -3.81
CA PHE A 78 -0.70 -0.96 -4.04
C PHE A 78 -0.03 -0.62 -2.71
N LEU A 79 1.29 -0.58 -2.73
CA LEU A 79 2.12 -0.35 -1.56
C LEU A 79 2.65 1.08 -1.56
N PHE A 80 2.52 1.72 -0.41
CA PHE A 80 2.91 3.11 -0.17
C PHE A 80 3.79 3.24 1.06
N PRO A 81 4.48 4.37 1.26
CA PRO A 81 5.27 4.61 2.46
C PRO A 81 4.44 4.43 3.75
N GLY A 82 4.98 3.64 4.67
CA GLY A 82 4.35 3.23 5.94
C GLY A 82 3.65 1.88 5.90
N ASP A 83 3.58 1.23 4.74
CA ASP A 83 3.01 -0.12 4.65
C ASP A 83 3.96 -1.18 5.19
N PHE A 84 3.38 -2.10 5.98
CA PHE A 84 4.07 -3.25 6.55
C PHE A 84 3.84 -4.49 5.68
N ILE A 85 4.90 -5.24 5.42
CA ILE A 85 4.93 -6.32 4.44
C ILE A 85 5.67 -7.53 5.02
N GLY A 86 5.23 -8.74 4.66
CA GLY A 86 5.87 -10.00 5.04
C GLY A 86 5.23 -10.68 6.25
N LEU A 87 4.20 -10.08 6.86
CA LEU A 87 3.52 -10.64 8.03
C LEU A 87 3.03 -12.08 7.81
N GLN A 88 2.56 -12.42 6.60
CA GLN A 88 2.09 -13.77 6.27
C GLN A 88 3.16 -14.86 6.47
N ALA A 89 4.40 -14.62 6.03
CA ALA A 89 5.48 -15.57 6.27
C ALA A 89 5.80 -15.73 7.75
N GLY A 90 5.59 -14.68 8.55
CA GLY A 90 5.68 -14.70 10.02
C GLY A 90 4.67 -15.62 10.70
N ILE A 91 3.47 -15.76 10.13
CA ILE A 91 2.35 -16.51 10.73
C ILE A 91 2.17 -17.89 10.11
N PHE A 92 2.30 -18.02 8.79
CA PHE A 92 2.04 -19.24 8.04
C PHE A 92 3.32 -20.01 7.63
N GLY A 93 4.50 -19.46 7.89
CA GLY A 93 5.79 -20.05 7.50
C GLY A 93 6.20 -19.81 6.04
N GLU A 94 5.31 -19.26 5.21
CA GLU A 94 5.59 -18.89 3.82
C GLU A 94 4.71 -17.72 3.36
N MET A 95 5.14 -17.07 2.27
CA MET A 95 4.38 -16.02 1.61
C MET A 95 3.25 -16.60 0.74
N LYS A 96 2.05 -16.01 0.80
CA LYS A 96 0.92 -16.37 -0.09
C LYS A 96 0.74 -15.39 -1.27
N HIS A 97 1.62 -14.42 -1.39
CA HIS A 97 1.65 -13.45 -2.47
C HIS A 97 3.08 -12.97 -2.69
N SER A 98 3.33 -12.42 -3.87
CA SER A 98 4.56 -11.74 -4.22
C SER A 98 4.45 -10.24 -3.99
N VAL A 99 5.61 -9.59 -3.84
CA VAL A 99 5.75 -8.15 -3.73
C VAL A 99 6.86 -7.68 -4.64
N GLU A 100 6.60 -6.67 -5.45
CA GLU A 100 7.56 -6.09 -6.40
C GLU A 100 7.61 -4.58 -6.23
N ALA A 101 8.83 -4.02 -6.30
CA ALA A 101 9.06 -2.59 -6.30
C ALA A 101 8.68 -1.98 -7.65
N THR A 102 7.84 -0.94 -7.68
CA THR A 102 7.49 -0.21 -8.91
C THR A 102 8.32 1.05 -9.08
N THR A 103 8.85 1.59 -7.99
CA THR A 103 9.88 2.63 -7.99
C THR A 103 11.13 2.12 -7.30
N ALA A 104 12.20 2.93 -7.27
CA ALA A 104 13.25 2.71 -6.29
C ALA A 104 12.61 2.76 -4.90
N MET A 105 12.91 1.79 -4.04
CA MET A 105 12.33 1.69 -2.70
C MET A 105 13.42 1.65 -1.64
N THR A 106 13.13 2.25 -0.50
CA THR A 106 13.89 2.08 0.74
C THR A 106 12.98 1.42 1.76
N LEU A 107 13.45 0.35 2.40
CA LEU A 107 12.66 -0.47 3.30
C LEU A 107 13.36 -0.58 4.65
N CYS A 108 12.64 -0.37 5.74
CA CYS A 108 13.07 -0.80 7.07
C CYS A 108 13.01 -2.32 7.12
N VAL A 109 14.08 -2.96 7.61
CA VAL A 109 14.17 -4.42 7.72
C VAL A 109 14.06 -4.84 9.17
N PHE A 110 13.23 -5.85 9.43
CA PHE A 110 13.09 -6.51 10.72
C PHE A 110 13.24 -8.03 10.54
N ARG A 111 13.69 -8.71 11.59
CA ARG A 111 13.77 -10.18 11.58
C ARG A 111 12.42 -10.77 11.89
N ARG A 112 11.98 -11.72 11.06
CA ARG A 112 10.74 -12.46 11.32
C ARG A 112 10.77 -13.19 12.66
N ASP A 113 11.90 -13.79 13.01
CA ASP A 113 12.01 -14.56 14.27
C ASP A 113 11.80 -13.69 15.52
N ASP A 114 11.98 -12.37 15.38
CA ASP A 114 11.72 -11.42 16.46
C ASP A 114 10.23 -11.04 16.57
N LEU A 115 9.38 -11.45 15.64
CA LEU A 115 7.93 -11.15 15.67
C LEU A 115 7.28 -11.69 16.94
N TRP A 116 7.62 -12.91 17.36
CA TRP A 116 7.11 -13.48 18.61
C TRP A 116 7.57 -12.70 19.84
N ARG A 117 8.83 -12.22 19.80
CA ARG A 117 9.37 -11.33 20.83
C ARG A 117 8.60 -10.01 20.89
N LEU A 118 8.21 -9.45 19.75
CA LEU A 118 7.37 -8.24 19.69
C LEU A 118 6.04 -8.45 20.40
N PHE A 119 5.30 -9.53 20.09
CA PHE A 119 4.03 -9.83 20.78
C PHE A 119 4.19 -10.00 22.29
N ARG A 120 5.31 -10.58 22.76
CA ARG A 120 5.55 -10.83 24.18
C ARG A 120 6.04 -9.60 24.95
N GLN A 121 6.96 -8.83 24.35
CA GLN A 121 7.66 -7.74 25.04
C GLN A 121 7.00 -6.38 24.83
N ASN A 122 6.25 -6.19 23.73
CA ASN A 122 5.51 -4.97 23.49
C ASN A 122 4.09 -5.26 22.93
N PRO A 123 3.15 -5.65 23.81
CA PRO A 123 1.79 -6.01 23.40
C PRO A 123 1.04 -4.90 22.67
N ALA A 124 1.34 -3.63 22.94
CA ALA A 124 0.77 -2.49 22.21
C ALA A 124 1.13 -2.56 20.71
N ARG A 125 2.38 -2.88 20.37
CA ARG A 125 2.80 -3.11 18.98
C ARG A 125 2.17 -4.37 18.37
N GLY A 126 1.86 -5.36 19.19
CA GLY A 126 1.08 -6.54 18.77
C GLY A 126 -0.36 -6.18 18.41
N TYR A 127 -0.99 -5.29 19.18
CA TYR A 127 -2.30 -4.73 18.85
C TYR A 127 -2.25 -3.93 17.54
N ASP A 128 -1.22 -3.12 17.33
CA ASP A 128 -1.02 -2.35 16.10
C ASP A 128 -0.94 -3.24 14.85
N LEU A 129 -0.23 -4.37 14.92
CA LEU A 129 -0.20 -5.35 13.84
C LEU A 129 -1.58 -5.97 13.58
N THR A 130 -2.35 -6.21 14.64
CA THR A 130 -3.72 -6.74 14.53
C THR A 130 -4.64 -5.71 13.87
N TRP A 131 -4.52 -4.44 14.25
CA TRP A 131 -5.23 -3.33 13.61
C TRP A 131 -4.89 -3.25 12.11
N ILE A 132 -3.60 -3.34 11.75
CA ILE A 132 -3.17 -3.29 10.35
C ILE A 132 -3.80 -4.45 9.56
N ALA A 133 -3.77 -5.66 10.11
CA ALA A 133 -4.37 -6.83 9.48
C ALA A 133 -5.89 -6.69 9.29
N ALA A 134 -6.60 -6.14 10.29
CA ALA A 134 -8.05 -5.90 10.22
C ALA A 134 -8.41 -4.86 9.15
N VAL A 135 -7.64 -3.79 9.02
CA VAL A 135 -7.84 -2.79 7.97
C VAL A 135 -7.52 -3.35 6.58
N GLU A 136 -6.48 -4.17 6.45
CA GLU A 136 -6.21 -4.87 5.19
C GLU A 136 -7.34 -5.83 4.81
N GLU A 137 -7.91 -6.57 5.77
CA GLU A 137 -9.06 -7.46 5.55
C GLU A 137 -10.29 -6.68 5.09
N HIS A 138 -10.62 -5.59 5.77
CA HIS A 138 -11.74 -4.73 5.40
C HIS A 138 -11.58 -4.18 3.97
N PHE A 139 -10.37 -3.70 3.62
CA PHE A 139 -10.08 -3.19 2.27
C PHE A 139 -10.16 -4.29 1.19
N LEU A 140 -9.78 -5.52 1.51
CA LEU A 140 -9.99 -6.65 0.60
C LEU A 140 -11.49 -6.93 0.39
N GLY A 141 -12.32 -6.80 1.42
CA GLY A 141 -13.78 -6.85 1.31
C GLY A 141 -14.35 -5.77 0.38
N GLU A 142 -13.88 -4.53 0.49
CA GLU A 142 -14.23 -3.45 -0.44
C GLU A 142 -13.81 -3.77 -1.88
N THR A 143 -12.61 -4.31 -2.05
CA THR A 143 -12.06 -4.71 -3.35
C THR A 143 -12.94 -5.80 -3.99
N ILE A 144 -13.30 -6.84 -3.24
CA ILE A 144 -14.21 -7.91 -3.72
C ILE A 144 -15.56 -7.33 -4.13
N SER A 145 -16.12 -6.43 -3.32
CA SER A 145 -17.38 -5.76 -3.61
C SER A 145 -17.31 -4.93 -4.89
N SER A 146 -16.20 -4.22 -5.10
CA SER A 146 -15.89 -3.48 -6.33
C SER A 146 -15.80 -4.40 -7.55
N LEU A 147 -15.06 -5.51 -7.45
CA LEU A 147 -14.93 -6.49 -8.53
C LEU A 147 -16.24 -7.20 -8.87
N GLY A 148 -17.10 -7.42 -7.88
CA GLY A 148 -18.36 -8.16 -8.04
C GLY A 148 -19.54 -7.30 -8.49
N GLN A 149 -19.63 -6.04 -8.05
CA GLN A 149 -20.85 -5.24 -8.18
C GLN A 149 -20.66 -3.90 -8.91
N ARG A 150 -19.42 -3.44 -9.14
CA ARG A 150 -19.17 -2.20 -9.89
C ARG A 150 -18.88 -2.51 -11.36
N ASP A 151 -19.35 -1.64 -12.25
CA ASP A 151 -18.91 -1.62 -13.63
C ASP A 151 -17.49 -1.04 -13.76
N ALA A 152 -16.94 -0.96 -14.97
CA ALA A 152 -15.57 -0.52 -15.17
C ALA A 152 -15.28 0.94 -14.80
N ILE A 153 -16.22 1.87 -15.03
CA ILE A 153 -16.01 3.29 -14.67
C ILE A 153 -16.10 3.45 -13.16
N GLN A 154 -17.05 2.78 -12.53
CA GLN A 154 -17.22 2.75 -11.09
C GLN A 154 -16.00 2.13 -10.38
N ARG A 155 -15.42 1.04 -10.92
CA ARG A 155 -14.18 0.42 -10.39
C ARG A 155 -12.98 1.35 -10.42
N ILE A 156 -12.74 2.01 -11.55
CA ILE A 156 -11.59 2.92 -11.69
C ILE A 156 -11.80 4.17 -10.84
N ALA A 157 -13.02 4.71 -10.79
CA ALA A 157 -13.36 5.81 -9.90
C ALA A 157 -13.09 5.44 -8.43
N TRP A 158 -13.56 4.27 -7.99
CA TRP A 158 -13.33 3.77 -6.63
C TRP A 158 -11.83 3.64 -6.32
N ALA A 159 -11.05 3.03 -7.22
CA ALA A 159 -9.61 2.89 -7.03
C ALA A 159 -8.90 4.24 -6.93
N PHE A 160 -9.27 5.19 -7.81
CA PHE A 160 -8.68 6.53 -7.80
C PHE A 160 -9.00 7.30 -6.54
N VAL A 161 -10.25 7.26 -6.06
CA VAL A 161 -10.63 7.88 -4.78
C VAL A 161 -9.83 7.27 -3.64
N ARG A 162 -9.82 5.94 -3.49
CA ARG A 162 -9.10 5.25 -2.40
C ARG A 162 -7.59 5.50 -2.42
N ILE A 163 -6.96 5.46 -3.60
CA ILE A 163 -5.52 5.74 -3.72
C ILE A 163 -5.22 7.21 -3.39
N PHE A 164 -6.03 8.14 -3.90
CA PHE A 164 -5.83 9.56 -3.67
C PHE A 164 -6.00 9.93 -2.20
N GLU A 165 -7.05 9.44 -1.54
CA GLU A 165 -7.29 9.66 -0.11
C GLU A 165 -6.11 9.15 0.73
N ARG A 166 -5.63 7.94 0.45
CA ARG A 166 -4.49 7.32 1.16
C ARG A 166 -3.20 8.12 1.00
N LEU A 167 -2.88 8.55 -0.22
CA LEU A 167 -1.68 9.33 -0.52
C LEU A 167 -1.77 10.75 0.03
N LYS A 168 -2.94 11.39 -0.07
CA LYS A 168 -3.20 12.70 0.54
C LYS A 168 -3.05 12.64 2.05
N ALA A 169 -3.64 11.65 2.70
CA ALA A 169 -3.51 11.45 4.15
C ALA A 169 -2.04 11.24 4.55
N SER A 170 -1.27 10.53 3.72
CA SER A 170 0.17 10.34 3.88
C SER A 170 1.02 11.59 3.61
N GLY A 171 0.41 12.76 3.35
CA GLY A 171 1.13 14.01 3.09
C GLY A 171 1.83 14.05 1.72
N MET A 172 1.43 13.20 0.77
CA MET A 172 2.04 13.12 -0.57
C MET A 172 1.26 13.91 -1.62
N ALA A 173 0.21 14.64 -1.23
CA ALA A 173 -0.54 15.49 -2.12
C ALA A 173 0.15 16.85 -2.31
N THR A 174 0.34 17.26 -3.57
CA THR A 174 0.87 18.59 -3.93
C THR A 174 -0.02 19.19 -5.02
N ALA A 175 -0.50 20.42 -4.80
CA ALA A 175 -1.34 21.14 -5.77
C ALA A 175 -2.53 20.32 -6.33
N GLY A 176 -3.19 19.51 -5.48
CA GLY A 176 -4.34 18.69 -5.89
C GLY A 176 -3.97 17.40 -6.63
N ARG A 177 -2.69 17.02 -6.66
CA ARG A 177 -2.18 15.81 -7.30
C ARG A 177 -1.48 14.91 -6.31
N VAL A 178 -1.43 13.62 -6.61
CA VAL A 178 -0.68 12.62 -5.86
C VAL A 178 0.18 11.79 -6.81
N PRO A 179 1.35 11.28 -6.37
CA PRO A 179 2.15 10.38 -7.18
C PRO A 179 1.42 9.04 -7.41
N LEU A 180 1.34 8.62 -8.67
CA LEU A 180 0.80 7.34 -9.09
C LEU A 180 1.76 6.68 -10.13
N PRO A 181 2.98 6.27 -9.70
CA PRO A 181 4.02 5.71 -10.56
C PRO A 181 3.79 4.22 -10.86
N PHE A 182 2.55 3.86 -11.18
CA PHE A 182 2.16 2.51 -11.56
C PHE A 182 1.88 2.45 -13.07
N ARG A 183 1.83 1.25 -13.61
CA ARG A 183 1.43 1.00 -14.99
C ARG A 183 -0.08 0.91 -15.06
N GLN A 184 -0.67 1.30 -16.18
CA GLN A 184 -2.10 1.06 -16.45
C GLN A 184 -2.44 -0.43 -16.41
N GLN A 185 -1.46 -1.30 -16.72
CA GLN A 185 -1.58 -2.75 -16.54
C GLN A 185 -1.74 -3.14 -15.07
N ASP A 186 -1.04 -2.49 -14.13
CA ASP A 186 -1.19 -2.79 -12.69
C ASP A 186 -2.62 -2.47 -12.21
N LEU A 187 -3.18 -1.35 -12.69
CA LEU A 187 -4.58 -0.99 -12.40
C LEU A 187 -5.57 -1.96 -13.05
N ALA A 188 -5.32 -2.37 -14.29
CA ALA A 188 -6.15 -3.34 -14.99
C ALA A 188 -6.14 -4.70 -14.27
N ASP A 189 -4.96 -5.17 -13.89
CA ASP A 189 -4.76 -6.39 -13.11
C ASP A 189 -5.43 -6.31 -11.74
N ALA A 190 -5.43 -5.13 -11.09
CA ALA A 190 -6.11 -4.92 -9.80
C ALA A 190 -7.64 -4.99 -9.93
N LEU A 191 -8.20 -4.42 -11.00
CA LEU A 191 -9.66 -4.24 -11.17
C LEU A 191 -10.34 -5.32 -12.02
N GLY A 192 -9.59 -6.34 -12.44
CA GLY A 192 -10.08 -7.41 -13.30
C GLY A 192 -10.56 -6.89 -14.66
N LEU A 193 -9.94 -5.82 -15.17
CA LEU A 193 -10.26 -5.21 -16.46
C LEU A 193 -9.21 -5.60 -17.50
N SER A 194 -9.58 -5.58 -18.79
CA SER A 194 -8.57 -5.63 -19.85
C SER A 194 -7.88 -4.27 -19.96
N LEU A 195 -6.58 -4.25 -20.33
CA LEU A 195 -5.83 -3.00 -20.55
C LEU A 195 -6.54 -2.06 -21.53
N VAL A 196 -7.13 -2.61 -22.60
CA VAL A 196 -7.90 -1.83 -23.60
C VAL A 196 -9.10 -1.15 -22.95
N HIS A 197 -9.85 -1.89 -22.12
CA HIS A 197 -11.01 -1.35 -21.44
C HIS A 197 -10.61 -0.30 -20.39
N THR A 198 -9.57 -0.57 -19.61
CA THR A 198 -8.95 0.39 -18.67
C THR A 198 -8.60 1.69 -19.38
N ASN A 199 -7.90 1.63 -20.51
CA ASN A 199 -7.49 2.82 -21.26
C ASN A 199 -8.68 3.60 -21.85
N LYS A 200 -9.72 2.90 -22.31
CA LYS A 200 -10.97 3.54 -22.77
C LYS A 200 -11.63 4.30 -21.62
N THR A 201 -11.73 3.69 -20.44
CA THR A 201 -12.36 4.31 -19.27
C THR A 201 -11.53 5.49 -18.73
N LEU A 202 -10.20 5.36 -18.66
CA LEU A 202 -9.31 6.47 -18.30
C LEU A 202 -9.46 7.66 -19.26
N LYS A 203 -9.64 7.40 -20.56
CA LYS A 203 -9.91 8.44 -21.54
C LYS A 203 -11.25 9.14 -21.26
N VAL A 204 -12.30 8.41 -20.87
CA VAL A 204 -13.59 8.98 -20.49
C VAL A 204 -13.42 9.91 -19.28
N LEU A 205 -12.82 9.43 -18.19
CA LEU A 205 -12.58 10.22 -16.97
C LEU A 205 -11.79 11.51 -17.25
N ARG A 206 -10.80 11.44 -18.16
CA ARG A 206 -10.02 12.60 -18.58
C ARG A 206 -10.86 13.59 -19.40
N LEU A 207 -11.67 13.12 -20.35
CA LEU A 207 -12.50 13.98 -21.20
C LEU A 207 -13.62 14.67 -20.43
N THR A 208 -14.14 14.02 -19.39
CA THR A 208 -15.17 14.61 -18.50
C THR A 208 -14.59 15.50 -17.41
N GLY A 209 -13.25 15.56 -17.27
CA GLY A 209 -12.55 16.35 -16.26
C GLY A 209 -12.65 15.78 -14.83
N LEU A 210 -13.06 14.53 -14.68
CA LEU A 210 -13.23 13.88 -13.37
C LEU A 210 -11.89 13.50 -12.75
N ALA A 211 -11.03 12.87 -13.54
CA ALA A 211 -9.69 12.45 -13.13
C ALA A 211 -8.74 12.40 -14.32
N ARG A 212 -7.46 12.67 -14.05
CA ARG A 212 -6.38 12.59 -15.03
C ARG A 212 -5.21 11.82 -14.42
N TRP A 213 -4.77 10.77 -15.10
CA TRP A 213 -3.56 10.04 -14.77
C TRP A 213 -2.58 10.13 -15.94
N SER A 214 -1.47 10.83 -15.72
CA SER A 214 -0.41 11.03 -16.71
C SER A 214 0.90 11.36 -16.00
N ASP A 215 2.03 11.04 -16.62
CA ASP A 215 3.37 11.41 -16.13
C ASP A 215 3.65 10.94 -14.69
N GLY A 216 3.06 9.80 -14.31
CA GLY A 216 3.22 9.24 -12.96
C GLY A 216 2.47 10.00 -11.87
N GLU A 217 1.51 10.87 -12.21
CA GLU A 217 0.68 11.60 -11.25
C GLU A 217 -0.82 11.36 -11.49
N LEU A 218 -1.57 11.24 -10.40
CA LEU A 218 -3.03 11.25 -10.41
C LEU A 218 -3.54 12.61 -9.92
N GLU A 219 -4.39 13.22 -10.73
CA GLU A 219 -5.15 14.43 -10.42
C GLU A 219 -6.64 14.09 -10.39
N ILE A 220 -7.33 14.48 -9.33
CA ILE A 220 -8.79 14.36 -9.23
C ILE A 220 -9.38 15.76 -9.36
N GLY A 221 -10.13 16.00 -10.44
CA GLY A 221 -10.72 17.31 -10.72
C GLY A 221 -11.93 17.58 -9.84
N ARG A 222 -12.82 16.60 -9.68
CA ARG A 222 -14.06 16.71 -8.88
C ARG A 222 -14.23 15.49 -7.99
N MET A 223 -13.71 15.57 -6.77
CA MET A 223 -13.68 14.45 -5.81
C MET A 223 -15.08 13.93 -5.45
N ALA A 224 -16.02 14.83 -5.15
CA ALA A 224 -17.37 14.43 -4.75
C ALA A 224 -18.09 13.64 -5.86
N GLU A 225 -18.07 14.15 -7.10
CA GLU A 225 -18.69 13.47 -8.25
C GLU A 225 -17.99 12.13 -8.56
N LEU A 226 -16.66 12.05 -8.41
CA LEU A 226 -15.94 10.78 -8.60
C LEU A 226 -16.30 9.76 -7.51
N ALA A 227 -16.52 10.19 -6.26
CA ALA A 227 -16.98 9.32 -5.17
C ALA A 227 -18.42 8.85 -5.38
N GLU A 228 -19.31 9.70 -5.88
CA GLU A 228 -20.68 9.33 -6.28
C GLU A 228 -20.66 8.26 -7.38
N ILE A 229 -19.86 8.44 -8.43
CA ILE A 229 -19.66 7.43 -9.48
C ILE A 229 -19.10 6.14 -8.88
N ALA A 230 -18.14 6.26 -7.96
CA ALA A 230 -17.58 5.11 -7.26
C ALA A 230 -18.57 4.45 -6.27
N MET A 231 -19.75 5.02 -6.04
CA MET A 231 -20.74 4.55 -5.07
C MET A 231 -20.09 4.33 -3.68
N ILE A 232 -19.39 5.35 -3.18
CA ILE A 232 -18.77 5.37 -1.86
C ILE A 232 -18.93 6.74 -1.21
N GLU A 233 -18.91 6.74 0.12
CA GLU A 233 -18.81 7.95 0.91
C GLU A 233 -17.34 8.35 1.09
N LEU A 234 -17.09 9.65 1.16
CA LEU A 234 -15.78 10.20 1.49
C LEU A 234 -15.62 10.18 3.01
N GLU A 235 -14.62 9.45 3.49
CA GLU A 235 -14.36 9.31 4.91
C GLU A 235 -13.12 10.11 5.30
N LYS A 236 -13.10 10.60 6.55
CA LYS A 236 -11.88 11.20 7.09
C LYS A 236 -10.85 10.09 7.31
N PRO A 237 -9.60 10.26 6.85
CA PRO A 237 -8.57 9.28 7.09
C PRO A 237 -8.37 9.12 8.60
N GLN A 238 -8.53 7.89 9.08
CA GLN A 238 -8.20 7.56 10.46
C GLN A 238 -6.69 7.48 10.62
N GLN A 239 -6.20 7.89 11.79
CA GLN A 239 -4.80 7.65 12.12
C GLN A 239 -4.54 6.16 12.20
N ARG A 240 -3.34 5.76 11.79
CA ARG A 240 -2.91 4.37 11.77
C ARG A 240 -1.58 4.17 12.46
N PRO A 241 -1.33 3.00 13.06
CA PRO A 241 0.01 2.64 13.50
C PRO A 241 0.97 2.52 12.30
N LEU A 242 2.23 2.83 12.58
CA LEU A 242 3.39 2.63 11.70
C LEU A 242 4.26 1.55 12.31
N MET A 243 4.67 0.53 11.57
CA MET A 243 5.63 -0.50 12.04
C MET A 243 7.05 -0.21 11.57
#